data_AF-G7WAY2-F1
#
_entry.id   AF-G7WAY2-F1
#
_cell.length_a   1.000
_cell.length_b   1.000
_cell.length_c   1.000
_cell.angle_alpha   90.00
_cell.angle_beta   90.00
_cell.angle_gamma   90.00
#
_symmetry.space_group_name_H-M   'P 1'
#
loop_
_entity.id
_entity.type
_entity.pdbx_description
1 polymer ?
#
loop_
_entity_poly.entity_id
_entity_poly.type
_entity_poly.pdbx_seq_one_letter_code
_entity_poly.pdbx_strand_id
1 'polypeptide(L)' 'MNLFEIQGLIKKFTKDKNMNSSVSVRIIDLTSEVGELSKEVLKGTNYGNKEFEKTEEWSSEIGDVKRTMLKYP' A
#
# COMPACT_ATOMS: atom_id res chain seq x y z
N MET A 1 -12.95 -12.45 5.81
CA MET A 1 -11.74 -12.29 6.64
C MET A 1 -11.85 -10.97 7.39
N ASN A 2 -11.67 -10.96 8.70
CA ASN A 2 -11.60 -9.74 9.50
C ASN A 2 -10.18 -9.14 9.46
N LEU A 3 -10.03 -7.93 10.00
CA LEU A 3 -8.75 -7.21 9.98
C LEU A 3 -7.61 -7.99 10.65
N PHE A 4 -7.88 -8.59 11.81
CA PHE A 4 -6.87 -9.35 12.59
C PHE A 4 -6.41 -10.61 11.86
N GLU A 5 -7.30 -11.29 11.15
CA GLU A 5 -6.97 -12.44 10.32
C GLU A 5 -6.01 -12.04 9.19
N ILE A 6 -6.27 -10.92 8.52
CA ILE A 6 -5.41 -10.39 7.44
C ILE A 6 -4.03 -9.99 7.99
N GLN A 7 -3.99 -9.28 9.12
CA GLN A 7 -2.73 -8.93 9.80
C GLN A 7 -1.94 -10.19 10.18
N GLY A 8 -2.61 -11.24 10.65
CA GLY A 8 -2.00 -12.54 10.94
C GLY A 8 -1.34 -13.19 9.71
N LEU A 9 -2.03 -13.18 8.57
CA LEU A 9 -1.50 -13.69 7.31
C LEU A 9 -0.28 -12.90 6.83
N ILE A 10 -0.36 -11.56 6.84
CA ILE A 10 0.73 -10.69 6.40
C ILE A 10 1.94 -10.84 7.32
N LYS A 11 1.74 -10.91 8.64
CA LYS A 11 2.81 -11.14 9.61
C LYS A 11 3.51 -12.47 9.37
N LYS A 12 2.75 -13.55 9.12
CA LYS A 12 3.29 -14.87 8.78
C LYS A 12 4.11 -14.80 7.50
N PHE A 13 3.54 -14.26 6.42
CA PHE A 13 4.24 -14.11 5.13
C PHE A 13 5.53 -13.32 5.26
N THR A 14 5.50 -12.18 5.96
CA THR A 14 6.67 -11.32 6.17
C THR A 14 7.78 -12.04 6.93
N LYS A 15 7.41 -12.82 7.95
CA LYS A 15 8.35 -13.64 8.71
C LYS A 15 8.95 -14.74 7.84
N ASP A 16 8.12 -15.49 7.12
CA ASP A 16 8.54 -16.62 6.27
C ASP A 16 9.46 -16.17 5.12
N LYS A 17 9.34 -14.91 4.68
CA LYS A 17 10.17 -14.30 3.63
C LYS A 17 11.33 -13.45 4.17
N ASN A 18 11.55 -13.39 5.48
CA ASN A 18 12.59 -12.55 6.12
C ASN A 18 12.48 -11.06 5.75
N MET A 19 11.26 -10.54 5.54
CA MET A 19 10.99 -9.15 5.14
C MET A 19 10.68 -8.24 6.33
N ASN A 20 11.18 -8.60 7.52
CA ASN A 20 10.99 -7.79 8.72
C ASN A 20 11.84 -6.52 8.64
N SER A 21 11.23 -5.38 8.97
CA SER A 21 11.86 -4.06 8.87
C SER A 21 11.71 -3.29 10.17
N SER A 22 12.67 -2.43 10.49
CA SER A 22 12.59 -1.51 11.63
C SER A 22 11.42 -0.52 11.47
N VAL A 23 10.97 0.09 12.56
CA VAL A 23 9.88 1.09 12.54
C VAL A 23 10.16 2.20 11.53
N SER A 24 11.39 2.73 11.53
CA SER A 24 11.80 3.83 10.66
C SER A 24 11.68 3.46 9.17
N VAL A 25 12.12 2.25 8.79
CA VAL A 25 12.00 1.77 7.40
C VAL A 25 10.54 1.63 6.99
N ARG A 26 9.67 1.19 7.91
CA ARG A 26 8.23 1.06 7.62
C ARG A 26 7.52 2.38 7.42
N ILE A 27 7.93 3.43 8.13
CA ILE A 27 7.38 4.77 7.92
C ILE A 27 7.75 5.26 6.51
N ILE A 28 9.00 5.07 6.11
CA ILE A 28 9.48 5.42 4.76
C ILE A 28 8.72 4.62 3.69
N ASP A 29 8.57 3.31 3.89
CA ASP A 29 7.80 2.42 3.02
C ASP A 29 6.37 2.95 2.84
N LEU A 30 5.65 3.21 3.95
CA LEU A 30 4.29 3.72 3.90
C LEU A 30 4.19 5.06 3.16
N THR A 31 5.12 5.99 3.41
CA THR A 31 5.15 7.28 2.70
C THR A 31 5.38 7.08 1.20
N SER A 32 6.22 6.13 0.81
CA SER A 32 6.45 5.79 -0.61
C SER A 32 5.19 5.26 -1.28
N GLU A 33 4.52 4.26 -0.70
CA GLU A 33 3.31 3.66 -1.28
C GLU A 33 2.16 4.67 -1.39
N VAL A 34 2.01 5.57 -0.40
CA VAL A 34 1.05 6.68 -0.48
C VAL A 34 1.40 7.64 -1.62
N GLY A 35 2.69 7.88 -1.86
CA GLY A 35 3.16 8.66 -2.99
C GLY A 35 2.82 8.01 -4.34
N GLU A 36 2.94 6.70 -4.47
CA GLU A 36 2.59 5.96 -5.68
C GLU A 36 1.08 5.97 -5.94
N LEU A 37 0.26 5.71 -4.92
CA LEU A 37 -1.18 5.87 -5.00
C LEU A 37 -1.59 7.31 -5.39
N SER A 38 -0.87 8.32 -4.89
CA SER A 38 -1.11 9.72 -5.26
C SER A 38 -0.80 9.99 -6.74
N LYS A 39 0.21 9.34 -7.33
CA LYS A 39 0.48 9.42 -8.78
C LYS A 39 -0.67 8.87 -9.59
N GLU A 40 -1.32 7.80 -9.14
CA GLU A 40 -2.48 7.23 -9.85
C GLU A 40 -3.70 8.14 -9.79
N VAL A 41 -3.88 8.93 -8.72
CA VAL A 41 -4.86 10.03 -8.72
C VAL A 41 -4.52 11.09 -9.76
N LEU A 42 -3.25 11.51 -9.85
CA LEU A 42 -2.80 12.49 -10.84
C LEU A 42 -3.04 11.95 -12.27
N LYS A 43 -2.59 10.74 -12.58
CA LYS A 43 -2.80 10.12 -13.90
C LYS A 43 -4.29 9.94 -14.21
N GLY A 44 -5.06 9.42 -13.24
CA GLY A 44 -6.49 9.16 -13.37
C GLY A 44 -7.34 10.40 -13.58
N THR A 45 -6.84 11.58 -13.18
CA THR A 45 -7.47 12.89 -13.43
C THR A 45 -6.86 13.63 -14.62
N ASN A 46 -5.93 13.02 -15.37
CA ASN A 46 -5.09 13.71 -16.36
C ASN A 46 -4.47 15.00 -15.77
N TYR A 47 -3.85 14.88 -14.60
CA TYR A 47 -3.29 15.98 -13.82
C TYR A 47 -4.30 17.09 -13.49
N GLY A 48 -5.54 16.71 -13.14
CA GLY A 48 -6.62 17.62 -12.78
C GLY A 48 -7.47 18.15 -13.94
N ASN A 49 -7.24 17.70 -15.17
CA ASN A 49 -7.99 18.13 -16.35
C ASN A 49 -9.28 17.34 -16.60
N LYS A 50 -9.53 16.24 -15.85
CA LYS A 50 -10.78 15.46 -15.89
C LYS A 50 -11.16 14.92 -14.51
N GLU A 51 -12.40 14.44 -14.41
CA GLU A 51 -12.83 13.65 -13.27
C GLU A 51 -11.98 12.38 -13.13
N PHE A 52 -11.83 11.91 -11.90
CA PHE A 52 -11.00 10.76 -11.61
C PHE A 52 -11.56 9.49 -12.25
N GLU A 53 -10.72 8.82 -13.01
CA GLU A 53 -10.94 7.47 -13.52
C GLU A 53 -9.81 6.57 -13.04
N LYS A 54 -10.15 5.35 -12.61
CA LYS A 54 -9.15 4.38 -12.15
C LYS A 54 -8.19 4.07 -13.29
N THR A 55 -6.90 4.21 -13.00
CA THR A 55 -5.83 3.71 -13.84
C THR A 55 -5.72 2.19 -13.73
N GLU A 56 -4.92 1.58 -14.61
CA GLU A 56 -4.63 0.15 -14.57
C GLU A 56 -3.97 -0.26 -13.25
N GLU A 57 -3.07 0.57 -12.72
CA GLU A 57 -2.31 0.29 -11.49
C GLU A 57 -3.04 0.67 -10.20
N TRP A 58 -4.16 1.40 -10.27
CA TRP A 58 -4.91 1.89 -9.11
C TRP A 58 -5.16 0.81 -8.04
N SER A 59 -5.54 -0.39 -8.48
CA SER A 59 -5.85 -1.49 -7.56
C SER A 59 -4.60 -2.08 -6.91
N SER A 60 -3.47 -2.09 -7.62
CA SER A 60 -2.18 -2.56 -7.08
C SER A 60 -1.68 -1.60 -6.00
N GLU A 61 -1.67 -0.31 -6.30
CA GLU A 61 -1.17 0.74 -5.38
C GLU A 61 -1.98 0.84 -4.09
N ILE A 62 -3.31 0.69 -4.17
CA ILE A 62 -4.15 0.55 -2.97
C ILE A 62 -3.75 -0.68 -2.16
N GLY A 63 -3.43 -1.79 -2.85
CA GLY A 63 -2.97 -3.02 -2.25
C GLY A 63 -1.68 -2.82 -1.47
N ASP A 64 -0.74 -2.07 -2.02
CA ASP A 64 0.57 -1.82 -1.42
C ASP A 64 0.47 -0.94 -0.17
N VAL A 65 -0.32 0.14 -0.21
CA VAL A 65 -0.62 0.93 0.99
C VAL A 65 -1.26 0.08 2.09
N LYS A 66 -2.27 -0.74 1.74
CA LYS A 66 -2.93 -1.63 2.70
C LYS A 66 -1.98 -2.65 3.29
N ARG A 67 -1.18 -3.30 2.44
CA ARG A 67 -0.18 -4.30 2.86
C ARG A 67 0.80 -3.70 3.85
N THR A 68 1.31 -2.50 3.57
CA THR A 68 2.28 -1.83 4.45
C THR A 68 1.66 -1.40 5.78
N MET A 69 0.42 -0.90 5.80
CA MET A 69 -0.30 -0.59 7.04
C MET A 69 -0.61 -1.82 7.89
N LEU A 70 -0.99 -2.94 7.27
CA LEU A 70 -1.42 -4.15 7.97
C LEU A 70 -0.26 -5.06 8.40
N LYS A 71 0.97 -4.70 8.06
CA LYS A 71 2.15 -5.52 8.30
C LYS A 71 2.45 -5.72 9.80
N TYR A 72 2.03 -4.79 10.67
CA TYR A 72 2.29 -4.86 12.11
C TYR A 72 1.18 -4.20 12.95
N PRO A 73 0.50 -4.93 13.86
CA PRO A 73 -0.26 -4.34 14.96
C PRO A 73 0.64 -3.79 16.07
#